data_AF-A0ABD5UEA3-F1
#
_entry.id   AF-A0ABD5UEA3-F1
#
_cell.length_a   1.000
_cell.length_b   1.000
_cell.length_c   1.000
_cell.angle_alpha   90.00
_cell.angle_beta   90.00
_cell.angle_gamma   90.00
#
_symmetry.space_group_name_H-M   'P 1'
#
loop_
_entity.id
_entity.type
_entity.pdbx_description
1 polymer ?
#
loop_
_entity_poly.entity_id
_entity_poly.type
_entity_poly.pdbx_seq_one_letter_code
_entity_poly.pdbx_strand_id
1 'polypeptide(L)'
;MEDPDWAKILNYLYKENSEIHLSTSEEYDVSDEIEHPSIEEVPEKTGLNLGEIRDILNKMSTMGIVDCEPGHIEISGTKTRHLIYTLNKEGFNVAHDREQKKSSQEINLSLVILTWILAGAASIQAVTAIVSLQGFDQKFMTVFSVVLLLVVYIGIQQTAN
;
A
#
# COMPACT_ATOMS: atom_id res chain seq x y z
N MET A 1 6.66 -6.77 -0.11
CA MET A 1 7.56 -5.81 0.56
C MET A 1 6.77 -5.17 1.68
N GLU A 2 7.35 -5.05 2.87
CA GLU A 2 6.67 -4.36 3.97
C GLU A 2 6.58 -2.86 3.65
N ASP A 3 5.42 -2.25 3.89
CA ASP A 3 5.26 -0.81 3.68
C ASP A 3 6.19 -0.05 4.64
N PRO A 4 6.86 1.02 4.19
CA PRO A 4 7.73 1.80 5.06
C PRO A 4 6.90 2.49 6.16
N ASP A 5 7.50 2.73 7.32
CA ASP A 5 6.76 3.16 8.51
C ASP A 5 6.05 4.51 8.33
N TRP A 6 6.63 5.43 7.55
CA TRP A 6 5.97 6.69 7.17
C TRP A 6 4.72 6.47 6.32
N ALA A 7 4.68 5.42 5.50
CA ALA A 7 3.51 5.10 4.71
C ALA A 7 2.40 4.50 5.57
N LYS A 8 2.73 3.79 6.67
CA LYS A 8 1.75 3.30 7.64
C LYS A 8 1.03 4.47 8.32
N ILE A 9 1.79 5.46 8.79
CA ILE A 9 1.24 6.69 9.40
C ILE A 9 0.44 7.52 8.38
N LEU A 10 0.98 7.68 7.16
CA LEU A 10 0.28 8.40 6.09
C LEU A 10 -1.07 7.75 5.74
N ASN A 11 -1.12 6.42 5.69
CA ASN A 11 -2.34 5.67 5.40
C ASN A 11 -3.36 5.79 6.55
N TYR A 12 -2.90 5.80 7.80
CA TYR A 12 -3.74 6.08 8.97
C TYR A 12 -4.39 7.47 8.83
N LEU A 13 -3.59 8.52 8.63
CA LEU A 13 -4.08 9.90 8.45
C LEU A 13 -5.07 10.03 7.28
N TYR A 14 -4.81 9.33 6.17
CA TYR A 14 -5.64 9.38 4.97
C TYR A 14 -6.98 8.66 5.10
N LYS A 15 -7.02 7.48 5.75
CA LYS A 15 -8.22 6.64 5.85
C LYS A 15 -9.17 7.08 6.96
N GLU A 16 -8.60 7.48 8.08
CA GLU A 16 -9.37 7.79 9.29
C GLU A 16 -9.64 9.30 9.40
N ASN A 17 -9.13 10.10 8.46
CA ASN A 17 -9.32 11.55 8.37
C ASN A 17 -9.00 12.26 9.69
N SER A 18 -8.12 11.65 10.48
CA SER A 18 -7.98 11.86 11.90
C SER A 18 -6.63 12.49 12.18
N GLU A 19 -6.70 13.65 12.79
CA GLU A 19 -5.55 14.37 13.31
C GLU A 19 -4.85 13.50 14.37
N ILE A 20 -3.52 13.52 14.40
CA ILE A 20 -2.76 12.84 15.46
C ILE A 20 -2.38 13.88 16.51
N HIS A 21 -2.83 13.67 17.73
CA HIS A 21 -2.53 14.53 18.87
C HIS A 21 -1.34 13.94 19.63
N LEU A 22 -0.25 14.68 19.80
CA LEU A 22 0.90 14.27 20.61
C LEU A 22 1.10 15.24 21.77
N SER A 23 1.06 14.73 23.01
CA SER A 23 1.35 15.51 24.21
C SER A 23 2.82 15.96 24.24
N THR A 24 3.07 17.22 24.60
CA THR A 24 4.42 17.81 24.64
C THR A 24 5.01 17.91 26.05
N SER A 25 4.40 17.30 27.07
CA SER A 25 4.97 17.38 28.42
C SER A 25 6.26 16.56 28.50
N GLU A 26 7.36 17.24 28.84
CA GLU A 26 8.62 16.60 29.25
C GLU A 26 8.54 16.00 30.66
N GLU A 27 7.46 16.27 31.40
CA GLU A 27 7.10 15.56 32.62
C GLU A 27 6.32 14.30 32.28
N TYR A 28 7.05 13.19 32.14
CA TYR A 28 6.52 11.87 32.47
C TYR A 28 6.31 11.84 34.00
N ASP A 29 5.15 12.31 34.47
CA ASP A 29 4.59 11.78 35.71
C ASP A 29 3.41 10.89 35.35
N VAL A 30 3.60 9.61 35.64
CA VAL A 30 2.70 8.52 35.32
C VAL A 30 1.61 8.53 36.40
N SER A 31 0.54 9.30 36.23
CA SER A 31 -0.65 9.09 37.09
C SER A 31 -2.00 9.27 36.43
N ASP A 32 -2.12 10.02 35.34
CA ASP A 32 -3.44 10.29 34.78
C ASP A 32 -3.53 9.68 33.37
N GLU A 33 -4.01 8.43 33.33
CA GLU A 33 -4.70 7.84 32.17
C GLU A 33 -5.82 8.80 31.75
N ILE A 34 -5.50 9.74 30.87
CA ILE A 34 -6.51 10.57 30.21
C ILE A 34 -6.58 10.06 28.78
N GLU A 35 -7.58 9.18 28.56
CA GLU A 35 -8.01 8.66 27.27
C GLU A 35 -8.28 9.81 26.30
N HIS A 36 -7.26 10.24 25.56
CA HIS A 36 -7.48 10.79 24.24
C HIS A 36 -7.60 9.59 23.30
N PRO A 37 -8.75 9.38 22.63
CA PRO A 37 -8.96 8.22 21.75
C PRO A 37 -7.88 8.11 20.66
N SER A 38 -7.21 9.22 20.33
CA SER A 38 -6.21 9.30 19.26
C SER A 38 -4.80 8.81 19.60
N ILE A 39 -4.39 8.74 20.88
CA ILE A 39 -2.98 8.45 21.22
C ILE A 39 -2.70 6.95 21.29
N GLU A 40 -3.66 6.17 21.79
CA GLU A 40 -3.52 4.72 21.97
C GLU A 40 -3.86 3.93 20.70
N GLU A 41 -4.74 4.47 19.84
CA GLU A 41 -5.15 3.79 18.61
C GLU A 41 -4.07 3.81 17.51
N VAL A 42 -3.20 4.83 17.47
CA VAL A 42 -2.19 4.96 16.41
C VAL A 42 -1.12 3.86 16.52
N PRO A 43 -0.52 3.59 17.69
CA PRO A 43 0.38 2.44 17.86
C PRO A 43 -0.27 1.10 17.52
N GLU A 44 -1.54 0.89 17.89
CA GLU A 44 -2.25 -0.36 17.60
C GLU A 44 -2.46 -0.56 16.09
N LYS A 45 -2.89 0.48 15.37
CA LYS A 45 -3.16 0.38 13.92
C LYS A 45 -1.90 0.41 13.06
N THR A 46 -0.82 1.03 13.54
CA THR A 46 0.44 1.15 12.77
C THR A 46 1.51 0.13 13.17
N GLY A 47 1.39 -0.48 14.36
CA GLY A 47 2.41 -1.36 14.94
C GLY A 47 3.69 -0.64 15.35
N LEU A 48 3.68 0.69 15.40
CA LEU A 48 4.84 1.53 15.71
C LEU A 48 4.78 2.02 17.16
N ASN A 49 5.93 2.26 17.77
CA ASN A 49 5.95 2.87 19.09
C ASN A 49 5.72 4.40 19.01
N LEU A 50 5.32 5.02 20.12
CA LEU A 50 5.03 6.46 20.17
C LEU A 50 6.26 7.34 19.81
N GLY A 51 7.48 6.89 20.11
CA GLY A 51 8.71 7.61 19.77
C GLY A 51 8.96 7.64 18.26
N GLU A 52 8.81 6.49 17.60
CA GLU A 52 8.91 6.32 16.15
C GLU A 52 7.84 7.14 15.44
N ILE A 53 6.60 7.09 15.93
CA ILE A 53 5.49 7.91 15.40
C ILE A 53 5.85 9.39 15.45
N ARG A 54 6.35 9.88 16.59
CA ARG A 54 6.78 11.26 16.76
C ARG A 54 7.90 11.64 15.79
N ASP A 55 8.94 10.81 15.68
CA ASP A 55 10.07 11.06 14.79
C ASP A 55 9.65 11.08 13.32
N ILE A 56 8.75 10.18 12.93
CA ILE A 56 8.23 10.10 11.57
C ILE A 56 7.32 11.30 11.27
N LEU A 57 6.43 11.69 12.19
CA LEU A 57 5.57 12.87 12.02
C LEU A 57 6.39 14.16 11.92
N ASN A 58 7.44 14.31 12.72
CA ASN A 58 8.38 15.41 12.61
C ASN A 58 9.08 15.45 11.24
N LYS A 59 9.51 14.28 10.73
CA LYS A 59 10.09 14.16 9.39
C LYS A 59 9.08 14.50 8.30
N MET A 60 7.86 13.98 8.39
CA MET A 60 6.78 14.25 7.44
C MET A 60 6.39 15.74 7.45
N SER A 61 6.43 16.39 8.61
CA SER A 61 6.19 17.83 8.73
C SER A 61 7.31 18.63 8.05
N THR A 62 8.57 18.23 8.26
CA THR A 62 9.73 18.83 7.58
C THR A 62 9.66 18.65 6.05
N MET A 63 9.08 17.54 5.59
CA MET A 63 8.84 17.26 4.17
C MET A 63 7.64 18.03 3.60
N GLY A 64 6.87 18.73 4.43
CA GLY A 64 5.66 19.45 4.01
C GLY A 64 4.50 18.53 3.64
N ILE A 65 4.44 17.33 4.21
CA ILE A 65 3.37 16.34 3.99
C ILE A 65 2.27 16.47 5.05
N VAL A 66 2.64 16.88 6.27
CA VAL A 66 1.71 17.11 7.39
C VAL A 66 1.96 18.49 7.98
N ASP A 67 0.88 19.18 8.32
CA ASP A 67 0.93 20.42 9.07
C ASP A 67 0.96 20.10 10.56
N CYS A 68 1.74 20.86 11.32
CA CYS A 68 1.90 20.70 12.77
C CYS A 68 1.44 21.98 13.44
N GLU A 69 0.32 21.90 14.17
CA GLU A 69 -0.27 23.04 14.86
C GLU A 69 -0.21 22.84 16.39
N PRO A 70 0.16 23.88 17.15
CA PRO A 70 0.12 23.81 18.61
C PRO A 70 -1.33 23.91 19.10
N GLY A 71 -1.84 22.83 19.65
CA GLY A 71 -3.13 22.78 20.31
C GLY A 71 -3.01 23.06 21.82
N HIS A 72 -4.07 23.63 22.38
CA HIS A 72 -4.20 23.86 23.83
C HIS A 72 -5.48 23.21 24.31
N ILE A 73 -5.40 22.37 25.33
CA ILE A 73 -6.58 21.89 26.07
C ILE A 73 -6.41 22.37 27.50
N GLU A 74 -7.45 23.03 28.02
CA GLU A 74 -7.59 23.30 29.44
C GLU A 74 -8.34 22.13 30.07
N ILE A 75 -7.63 21.34 30.89
CA ILE A 75 -8.24 20.27 31.69
C ILE A 75 -8.03 20.64 33.16
N SER A 76 -9.12 20.79 33.90
CA SER A 76 -9.09 21.06 35.36
C SER A 76 -8.21 22.24 35.79
N GLY A 77 -8.10 23.29 34.96
CA GLY A 77 -7.29 24.47 35.21
C GLY A 77 -5.80 24.34 34.82
N THR A 78 -5.37 23.15 34.39
CA THR A 78 -4.03 22.91 33.85
C THR A 78 -4.06 23.02 32.33
N LYS A 79 -3.16 23.84 31.77
CA LYS A 79 -2.98 23.99 30.32
C LYS A 79 -1.98 22.96 29.82
N THR A 80 -2.47 21.90 29.21
CA THR A 80 -1.61 20.92 28.54
C THR A 80 -1.41 21.32 27.09
N ARG A 81 -0.14 21.47 26.70
CA ARG A 81 0.24 21.71 25.30
C ARG A 81 0.31 20.38 24.56
N HIS A 82 -0.29 20.35 23.38
CA HIS A 82 -0.20 19.21 22.47
C HIS A 82 0.10 19.70 21.06
N LEU A 83 0.70 18.83 20.24
CA LEU A 83 0.92 19.05 18.82
C LEU A 83 -0.14 18.26 18.07
N ILE A 84 -0.83 18.95 17.16
CA ILE A 84 -1.81 18.36 16.26
C ILE A 84 -1.14 18.20 14.90
N TYR A 85 -1.06 16.97 14.41
CA TYR A 85 -0.56 16.66 13.08
C TYR A 85 -1.72 16.34 12.16
N THR A 86 -1.88 17.17 11.12
CA THR A 86 -2.98 17.03 10.15
C THR A 86 -2.40 16.86 8.76
N LEU A 87 -3.03 16.02 7.95
CA LEU A 87 -2.63 15.83 6.57
C LEU A 87 -2.92 17.10 5.76
N ASN A 88 -1.87 17.68 5.17
CA ASN A 88 -2.06 18.85 4.32
C ASN A 88 -2.41 18.41 2.88
N LYS A 89 -2.69 19.38 2.01
CA LYS A 89 -3.09 19.08 0.61
C LYS A 89 -2.05 18.23 -0.13
N GLU A 90 -0.77 18.46 0.12
CA GLU A 90 0.31 17.71 -0.53
C GLU A 90 0.37 16.29 0.02
N GLY A 91 0.28 16.11 1.34
CA GLY A 91 0.20 14.78 1.94
C GLY A 91 -1.01 13.98 1.50
N PHE A 92 -2.15 14.63 1.28
CA PHE A 92 -3.33 14.01 0.68
C PHE A 92 -3.06 13.51 -0.74
N ASN A 93 -2.44 14.33 -1.60
CA ASN A 93 -2.10 13.93 -2.96
C ASN A 93 -1.12 12.75 -2.95
N VAL A 94 -0.10 12.77 -2.09
CA VAL A 94 0.88 11.67 -1.96
C VAL A 94 0.20 10.38 -1.49
N ALA A 95 -0.69 10.45 -0.51
CA ALA A 95 -1.44 9.30 -0.02
C ALA A 95 -2.38 8.75 -1.12
N HIS A 96 -3.09 9.64 -1.81
CA HIS A 96 -4.00 9.30 -2.89
C HIS A 96 -3.29 8.64 -4.08
N ASP A 97 -2.16 9.21 -4.52
CA ASP A 97 -1.35 8.67 -5.62
C ASP A 97 -0.79 7.29 -5.29
N ARG A 98 -0.43 7.06 -4.02
CA ARG A 98 0.01 5.73 -3.55
C ARG A 98 -1.11 4.72 -3.63
N GLU A 99 -2.31 5.06 -3.16
CA GLU A 99 -3.47 4.17 -3.21
C GLU A 99 -3.86 3.87 -4.67
N GLN A 100 -3.84 4.89 -5.54
CA GLN A 100 -4.07 4.70 -6.98
C GLN A 100 -3.03 3.79 -7.63
N LYS A 101 -1.74 3.96 -7.31
CA LYS A 101 -0.67 3.10 -7.84
C LYS A 101 -0.82 1.65 -7.38
N LYS A 102 -1.20 1.42 -6.12
CA LYS A 102 -1.46 0.08 -5.59
C LYS A 102 -2.62 -0.57 -6.32
N SER A 103 -3.75 0.12 -6.45
CA SER A 103 -4.91 -0.36 -7.20
C SER A 103 -4.57 -0.62 -8.68
N SER A 104 -3.79 0.28 -9.30
CA SER A 104 -3.35 0.11 -10.69
C SER A 104 -2.44 -1.11 -10.86
N GLN A 105 -1.54 -1.39 -9.93
CA GLN A 105 -0.71 -2.60 -9.95
C GLN A 105 -1.56 -3.87 -9.88
N GLU A 106 -2.56 -3.91 -9.00
CA GLU A 106 -3.48 -5.04 -8.87
C GLU A 106 -4.32 -5.26 -10.14
N ILE A 107 -4.81 -4.16 -10.74
CA ILE A 107 -5.55 -4.19 -12.01
C ILE A 107 -4.65 -4.67 -13.15
N ASN A 108 -3.42 -4.16 -13.23
CA ASN A 108 -2.46 -4.54 -14.27
C ASN A 108 -2.08 -6.01 -14.16
N LEU A 109 -1.86 -6.52 -12.95
CA LEU A 109 -1.60 -7.95 -12.73
C LEU A 109 -2.78 -8.81 -13.19
N SER A 110 -4.00 -8.42 -12.82
CA SER A 110 -5.23 -9.11 -13.25
C SER A 110 -5.37 -9.11 -14.78
N LEU A 111 -5.04 -8.00 -15.44
CA LEU A 111 -5.08 -7.86 -16.89
C LEU A 111 -4.00 -8.73 -17.57
N VAL A 112 -2.80 -8.82 -17.00
CA VAL A 112 -1.73 -9.69 -17.48
C VAL A 112 -2.14 -11.16 -17.38
N ILE A 113 -2.70 -11.59 -16.24
CA ILE A 113 -3.20 -12.97 -16.07
C ILE A 113 -4.30 -13.27 -17.08
N LEU A 114 -5.26 -12.36 -17.25
CA LEU A 114 -6.34 -12.52 -18.24
C LEU A 114 -5.77 -12.65 -19.66
N THR A 115 -4.78 -11.84 -20.01
CA THR A 115 -4.10 -11.89 -21.31
C THR A 115 -3.41 -13.23 -21.52
N TRP A 116 -2.75 -13.78 -20.49
CA TRP A 116 -2.14 -15.11 -20.56
C TRP A 116 -3.18 -16.22 -20.76
N ILE A 117 -4.34 -16.14 -20.08
CA ILE A 117 -5.43 -17.11 -20.26
C ILE A 117 -5.94 -17.06 -21.70
N LEU A 118 -6.18 -15.87 -22.25
CA LEU A 118 -6.62 -15.71 -23.65
C LEU A 118 -5.57 -16.25 -24.63
N ALA A 119 -4.30 -15.92 -24.43
CA ALA A 119 -3.21 -16.42 -25.26
C ALA A 119 -3.12 -17.95 -25.20
N GLY A 120 -3.28 -18.56 -24.01
CA GLY A 120 -3.34 -20.00 -23.84
C GLY A 120 -4.52 -20.65 -24.57
N ALA A 121 -5.72 -20.06 -24.47
CA ALA A 121 -6.91 -20.55 -25.17
C ALA A 121 -6.75 -20.48 -26.71
N ALA A 122 -6.23 -19.37 -27.22
CA ALA A 122 -5.94 -19.21 -28.65
C ALA A 122 -4.87 -20.21 -29.12
N SER A 123 -3.86 -20.46 -28.28
CA SER A 123 -2.83 -21.45 -28.55
C SER A 123 -3.44 -22.85 -28.69
N ILE A 124 -4.31 -23.28 -27.75
CA ILE A 124 -5.02 -24.56 -27.81
C ILE A 124 -5.85 -24.69 -29.09
N GLN A 125 -6.56 -23.64 -29.49
CA GLN A 125 -7.32 -23.63 -30.74
C GLN A 125 -6.40 -23.81 -31.96
N ALA A 126 -5.25 -23.12 -31.98
CA ALA A 126 -4.26 -23.29 -33.03
C ALA A 126 -3.72 -24.73 -33.09
N VAL A 127 -3.40 -25.36 -31.94
CA VAL A 127 -2.97 -26.76 -31.88
C VAL A 127 -4.03 -27.69 -32.46
N THR A 128 -5.29 -27.49 -32.07
CA THR A 128 -6.41 -28.33 -32.54
C THR A 128 -6.58 -28.24 -34.05
N ALA A 129 -6.42 -27.04 -34.64
CA ALA A 129 -6.46 -26.84 -36.08
C ALA A 129 -5.26 -27.46 -36.81
N ILE A 130 -4.10 -27.55 -36.16
CA ILE A 130 -2.89 -28.20 -36.70
C ILE A 130 -3.04 -29.72 -36.73
N VAL A 131 -3.65 -30.31 -35.69
CA VAL A 131 -3.79 -31.77 -35.57
C VAL A 131 -4.65 -32.37 -36.70
N SER A 132 -5.49 -31.56 -37.36
CA SER A 132 -6.28 -32.00 -38.52
C SER A 132 -5.50 -32.03 -39.84
N LEU A 133 -4.28 -31.47 -39.91
CA LEU A 133 -3.42 -31.52 -41.09
C LEU A 133 -2.55 -32.78 -41.06
N GLN A 134 -2.65 -33.63 -42.09
CA GLN A 134 -1.78 -34.81 -42.25
C GLN A 134 -0.51 -34.44 -43.02
N GLY A 135 0.68 -34.73 -42.48
CA GLY A 135 1.95 -34.61 -43.20
C GLY A 135 3.15 -34.13 -42.36
N PHE A 136 4.23 -33.72 -43.04
CA PHE A 136 5.46 -33.16 -42.44
C PHE A 136 5.18 -31.87 -41.64
N ASP A 137 4.20 -31.08 -42.09
CA ASP A 137 3.75 -29.85 -41.44
C ASP A 137 3.16 -30.11 -40.04
N GLN A 138 2.57 -31.29 -39.81
CA GLN A 138 2.02 -31.66 -38.51
C GLN A 138 3.10 -31.75 -37.44
N LYS A 139 4.27 -32.33 -37.76
CA LYS A 139 5.37 -32.48 -36.81
C LYS A 139 6.00 -31.14 -36.44
N PHE A 140 6.23 -30.28 -37.42
CA PHE A 140 6.79 -28.94 -37.19
C PHE A 140 5.84 -28.07 -36.36
N MET A 141 4.56 -28.05 -36.73
CA MET A 141 3.54 -27.27 -36.03
C MET A 141 3.24 -27.80 -34.63
N THR A 142 3.37 -29.12 -34.38
CA THR A 142 3.24 -29.71 -33.04
C THR A 142 4.39 -29.26 -32.14
N VAL A 143 5.64 -29.29 -32.62
CA VAL A 143 6.80 -28.79 -31.85
C VAL A 143 6.65 -27.30 -31.55
N PHE A 144 6.23 -26.50 -32.54
CA PHE A 144 5.98 -25.08 -32.36
C PHE A 144 4.88 -24.81 -31.30
N SER A 145 3.79 -25.57 -31.35
CA SER A 145 2.70 -25.52 -30.35
C SER A 145 3.18 -25.84 -28.93
N VAL A 146 3.97 -26.90 -28.76
CA VAL A 146 4.53 -27.29 -27.45
C VAL A 146 5.47 -26.21 -26.91
N VAL A 147 6.30 -25.62 -27.77
CA VAL A 147 7.18 -24.49 -27.39
C VAL A 147 6.36 -23.28 -26.98
N LEU A 148 5.27 -22.97 -27.69
CA LEU A 148 4.40 -21.83 -27.39
C LEU A 148 3.66 -22.04 -26.05
N LEU A 149 3.18 -23.26 -25.80
CA LEU A 149 2.61 -23.64 -24.50
C LEU A 149 3.62 -23.54 -23.36
N LEU A 150 4.88 -23.95 -23.59
CA LEU A 150 5.95 -23.80 -22.61
C LEU A 150 6.26 -22.32 -22.30
N VAL A 151 6.30 -21.46 -23.32
CA VAL A 151 6.49 -20.02 -23.15
C VAL A 151 5.34 -19.41 -22.35
N VAL A 152 4.09 -19.78 -22.66
CA VAL A 152 2.91 -19.34 -21.89
C VAL A 152 2.99 -19.82 -20.44
N TYR A 153 3.33 -21.08 -20.22
CA TYR A 153 3.47 -21.65 -18.88
C TYR A 153 4.57 -20.96 -18.05
N ILE A 154 5.75 -20.74 -18.64
CA ILE A 154 6.86 -20.03 -18.00
C ILE A 154 6.46 -18.58 -17.70
N GLY A 155 5.78 -17.92 -18.64
CA GLY A 155 5.25 -16.56 -18.45
C GLY A 155 4.33 -16.46 -17.24
N ILE A 156 3.35 -17.37 -17.13
CA ILE A 156 2.43 -17.44 -15.99
C ILE A 156 3.20 -17.65 -14.68
N GLN A 157 4.14 -18.62 -14.64
CA GLN A 157 4.96 -18.91 -13.46
C GLN A 157 5.83 -17.72 -13.02
N GLN A 158 6.37 -16.94 -13.96
CA GLN A 158 7.16 -15.74 -13.64
C GLN A 158 6.29 -14.56 -13.18
N THR A 159 5.05 -14.44 -13.65
CA THR A 159 4.12 -13.40 -13.14
C THR A 159 3.41 -13.76 -11.84
N ALA A 160 3.40 -15.05 -11.47
CA ALA A 160 2.76 -15.53 -10.24
C ALA A 160 3.72 -15.58 -9.02
N ASN A 161 5.03 -15.53 -9.24
CA ASN A 161 6.06 -15.41 -8.21
C ASN A 161 6.52 -13.95 -8.07
#